data_AF-A0A2D0AIV7-F1
#
_entry.id   AF-A0A2D0AIV7-F1
#
_cell.length_a   1.000
_cell.length_b   1.000
_cell.length_c   1.000
_cell.angle_alpha   90.00
_cell.angle_beta   90.00
_cell.angle_gamma   90.00
#
_symmetry.space_group_name_H-M   'P 1'
#
loop_
_entity.id
_entity.type
_entity.pdbx_description
1 polymer ?
#
loop_
_entity_poly.entity_id
_entity_poly.type
_entity_poly.pdbx_seq_one_letter_code
_entity_poly.pdbx_strand_id
1 'polypeptide(L)'
;MEQLEKLIEHIFQTKETIIDSFELEKYSELEKKGILKNDSDGNFEVDLHSSEVYDYLKRLVTIKLSGNLTNDIEESFKNIHELEELIKNEYNYGNIINAYTKIFDAFKTNYLKELDTKGIDVILYFNELKKKSNVIYELRNFEKIFFIFLVSKDISIEQTSEFLEANNDENSRHYLNNYLYSIIEKKVEFSINLIEYLSKKHENETPHYLVILISSLINKGQIEYLVKLKERLTKSTKEALRAYTLLNINSQIIYNELLEILVKDNSTEYLYHKTRIIESLMNSQFITTEDSETLSNKLFEFFENPDDNEIHSYFHTITYGFEKFEDLKYELLHGYLNRTQNIKTISSFFYNFKEPKYLFHLIGVIYNNGWHRNSINLFEQPLSHFWSTSRDKTEEFILSLISTKQKTGLLPIEIIMTGRETPMQIDLLKLNTEQEQVLAIAMICNFPHSFDKLLPILTKLKDSKFPKVIENLQMQLSILVYECYNETLIEWLENLIPKSRKKTAFLKPIKQSLELYKEIKELKHKNNDLNPYYNEKSLMDLYYNLENENRAKMMERVRNNPKGLSSIFKNTSIIRGNSWRFEYEENVMPLGKVEAQMYIDTRAYKNPELYEYQLERFNK
;
A
#
# COMPACT_ATOMS: atom_id res chain seq x y z
N MET A 1 22.07 34.68 18.25
CA MET A 1 20.71 34.35 18.73
C MET A 1 19.69 34.54 17.63
N GLU A 2 19.70 35.68 16.92
CA GLU A 2 18.76 35.97 15.82
C GLU A 2 18.78 34.94 14.66
N GLN A 3 19.96 34.44 14.25
CA GLN A 3 20.05 33.39 13.22
C GLN A 3 19.43 32.05 13.67
N LEU A 4 19.57 31.69 14.95
CA LEU A 4 19.01 30.45 15.51
C LEU A 4 17.49 30.53 15.57
N GLU A 5 16.95 31.68 15.97
CA GLU A 5 15.51 31.94 15.99
C GLU A 5 14.91 31.81 14.58
N LYS A 6 15.52 32.46 13.58
CA LYS A 6 15.12 32.32 12.16
C LYS A 6 15.23 30.88 11.66
N LEU A 7 16.22 30.11 12.12
CA LEU A 7 16.36 28.70 11.77
C LEU A 7 15.22 27.87 12.36
N ILE A 8 14.93 28.02 13.65
CA ILE A 8 13.85 27.25 14.29
C ILE A 8 12.47 27.64 13.73
N GLU A 9 12.25 28.92 13.43
CA GLU A 9 11.04 29.35 12.71
C GLU A 9 10.93 28.71 11.32
N HIS A 10 12.03 28.63 10.57
CA HIS A 10 12.06 27.93 9.28
C HIS A 10 11.68 26.45 9.45
N ILE A 11 12.25 25.75 10.44
CA ILE A 11 11.90 24.35 10.74
C ILE A 11 10.42 24.22 11.07
N PHE A 12 9.82 25.16 11.82
CA PHE A 12 8.38 25.12 12.10
C PHE A 12 7.53 25.41 10.85
N GLN A 13 7.99 26.26 9.92
CA GLN A 13 7.26 26.52 8.68
C GLN A 13 7.31 25.32 7.72
N THR A 14 8.48 24.73 7.52
CA THR A 14 8.72 23.70 6.49
C THR A 14 8.61 22.26 7.02
N LYS A 15 8.81 22.06 8.32
CA LYS A 15 9.02 20.75 9.01
C LYS A 15 10.34 20.07 8.65
N GLU A 16 11.20 20.73 7.88
CA GLU A 16 12.46 20.17 7.41
C GLU A 16 13.59 20.50 8.38
N THR A 17 14.51 19.55 8.54
CA THR A 17 15.68 19.65 9.44
C THR A 17 17.00 19.64 8.66
N ILE A 18 16.88 19.65 7.33
CA ILE A 18 17.95 19.71 6.35
C ILE A 18 17.78 21.05 5.64
N ILE A 19 18.89 21.76 5.43
CA ILE A 19 18.93 23.05 4.76
C ILE A 19 19.73 22.90 3.48
N ASP A 20 19.18 23.42 2.39
CA ASP A 20 19.88 23.48 1.10
C ASP A 20 21.12 24.36 1.19
N SER A 21 22.19 23.94 0.51
CA SER A 21 23.46 24.67 0.44
C SER A 21 23.32 26.13 -0.05
N PHE A 22 22.28 26.44 -0.84
CA PHE A 22 21.98 27.81 -1.28
C PHE A 22 21.46 28.74 -0.18
N GLU A 23 20.94 28.21 0.92
CA GLU A 23 20.46 29.00 2.06
C GLU A 23 21.54 29.22 3.15
N LEU A 24 22.71 28.59 3.00
CA LEU A 24 23.80 28.58 3.98
C LEU A 24 24.32 29.99 4.33
N GLU A 25 24.36 30.91 3.35
CA GLU A 25 24.83 32.28 3.58
C GLU A 25 24.03 32.98 4.70
N LYS A 26 22.75 32.61 4.87
CA LYS A 26 21.85 33.15 5.92
C LYS A 26 22.19 32.65 7.33
N TYR A 27 22.93 31.54 7.46
CA TYR A 27 23.20 30.83 8.72
C TYR A 27 24.68 30.57 9.01
N SER A 28 25.58 31.32 8.37
CA SER A 28 27.05 31.12 8.44
C SER A 28 27.65 31.16 9.86
N GLU A 29 27.00 31.78 10.85
CA GLU A 29 27.46 31.72 12.25
C GLU A 29 27.07 30.40 12.93
N LEU A 30 25.97 29.77 12.53
CA LEU A 30 25.50 28.49 13.08
C LEU A 30 26.36 27.32 12.57
N GLU A 31 26.83 27.41 11.33
CA GLU A 31 27.83 26.48 10.78
C GLU A 31 29.15 26.55 11.56
N LYS A 32 29.67 27.76 11.82
CA LYS A 32 30.90 27.94 12.61
C LYS A 32 30.80 27.41 14.05
N LYS A 33 29.59 27.37 14.60
CA LYS A 33 29.30 26.81 15.92
C LYS A 33 29.04 25.30 15.91
N GLY A 34 29.04 24.67 14.75
CA GLY A 34 28.78 23.24 14.59
C GLY A 34 27.31 22.85 14.79
N ILE A 35 26.38 23.82 14.75
CA ILE A 35 24.93 23.59 14.82
C ILE A 35 24.40 23.15 13.45
N LEU A 36 25.08 23.53 12.37
CA LEU A 36 24.84 22.99 11.02
C LEU A 36 26.03 22.14 10.62
N LYS A 37 25.78 20.89 10.21
CA LYS A 37 26.80 19.94 9.77
C LYS A 37 26.51 19.49 8.35
N ASN A 38 27.57 19.35 7.55
CA ASN A 38 27.43 18.89 6.17
C ASN A 38 27.04 17.40 6.17
N ASP A 39 25.98 17.08 5.44
CA ASP A 39 25.53 15.72 5.16
C ASP A 39 26.27 15.16 3.94
N SER A 40 26.28 13.84 3.82
CA SER A 40 26.80 13.00 2.73
C SER A 40 26.44 13.52 1.33
N ASP A 41 25.25 14.12 1.20
CA ASP A 41 24.67 14.57 -0.07
C ASP A 41 24.93 16.06 -0.39
N GLY A 42 25.76 16.75 0.42
CA GLY A 42 26.11 18.16 0.20
C GLY A 42 25.08 19.18 0.70
N ASN A 43 24.12 18.72 1.51
CA ASN A 43 23.16 19.56 2.25
C ASN A 43 23.61 19.73 3.71
N PHE A 44 22.96 20.61 4.48
CA PHE A 44 23.34 20.87 5.88
C PHE A 44 22.25 20.38 6.85
N GLU A 45 22.59 19.42 7.71
CA GLU A 45 21.71 18.93 8.78
C GLU A 45 21.86 19.77 10.05
N VAL A 46 20.74 20.07 10.70
CA VAL A 46 20.70 20.77 11.98
C VAL A 46 20.99 19.82 13.14
N ASP A 47 22.00 20.13 13.96
CA ASP A 47 22.27 19.46 15.23
C ASP A 47 21.24 19.88 16.29
N LEU A 48 20.10 19.19 16.26
CA LEU A 48 18.98 19.36 17.21
C LEU A 48 19.37 19.04 18.66
N HIS A 49 20.49 18.34 18.87
CA HIS A 49 20.99 18.00 20.20
C HIS A 49 21.94 19.05 20.79
N SER A 50 22.25 20.13 20.07
CA SER A 50 23.06 21.24 20.58
C SER A 50 22.43 21.93 21.80
N SER A 51 23.29 22.47 22.68
CA SER A 51 22.88 23.24 23.86
C SER A 51 22.04 24.46 23.49
N GLU A 52 22.38 25.11 22.39
CA GLU A 52 21.74 26.34 21.94
C GLU A 52 20.31 26.10 21.45
N VAL A 53 20.07 25.01 20.71
CA VAL A 53 18.72 24.60 20.32
C VAL A 53 17.90 24.24 21.56
N TYR A 54 18.51 23.51 22.51
CA TYR A 54 17.87 23.16 23.77
C TYR A 54 17.43 24.40 24.58
N ASP A 55 18.34 25.35 24.80
CA ASP A 55 18.08 26.57 25.55
C ASP A 55 17.00 27.43 24.89
N TYR A 56 16.99 27.49 23.55
CA TYR A 56 15.96 28.18 22.80
C TYR A 56 14.57 27.55 22.99
N LEU A 57 14.46 26.22 22.84
CA LEU A 57 13.19 25.50 23.04
C LEU A 57 12.71 25.58 24.49
N LYS A 58 13.63 25.51 25.46
CA LYS A 58 13.34 25.73 26.88
C LYS A 58 12.80 27.14 27.14
N ARG A 59 13.39 28.15 26.51
CA ARG A 59 12.88 29.53 26.58
C ARG A 59 11.48 29.66 25.98
N LEU A 60 11.18 28.93 24.90
CA LEU A 60 9.83 28.93 24.32
C LEU A 60 8.78 28.35 25.28
N VAL A 61 9.11 27.34 26.08
CA VAL A 61 8.20 26.84 27.14
C VAL A 61 7.82 27.99 28.08
N THR A 62 8.80 28.76 28.56
CA THR A 62 8.56 29.90 29.46
C THR A 62 7.77 31.02 28.80
N ILE A 63 8.08 31.36 27.54
CA ILE A 63 7.42 32.46 26.83
C ILE A 63 5.97 32.11 26.45
N LYS A 64 5.73 30.90 25.93
CA LYS A 64 4.43 30.53 25.33
C LYS A 64 3.47 29.87 26.31
N LEU A 65 3.96 29.09 27.28
CA LEU A 65 3.12 28.36 28.24
C LEU A 65 3.10 29.00 29.64
N SER A 66 3.93 30.03 29.89
CA SER A 66 4.12 30.61 31.24
C SER A 66 4.53 29.59 32.32
N GLY A 67 5.05 28.43 31.89
CA GLY A 67 5.52 27.34 32.75
C GLY A 67 7.05 27.20 32.72
N ASN A 68 7.59 26.34 33.57
CA ASN A 68 9.01 25.96 33.56
C ASN A 68 9.16 24.44 33.54
N LEU A 69 10.25 23.95 32.99
CA LEU A 69 10.63 22.54 33.15
C LEU A 69 11.08 22.32 34.60
N THR A 70 10.43 21.39 35.29
CA THR A 70 10.70 21.04 36.69
C THR A 70 11.66 19.85 36.75
N ASN A 71 11.93 19.32 37.95
CA ASN A 71 12.66 18.07 38.11
C ASN A 71 11.74 16.83 37.95
N ASP A 72 10.42 17.05 37.79
CA ASP A 72 9.45 15.99 37.52
C ASP A 72 9.38 15.73 36.01
N ILE A 73 9.76 14.51 35.62
CA ILE A 73 9.78 14.06 34.22
C ILE A 73 8.35 14.03 33.64
N GLU A 74 7.35 13.58 34.41
CA GLU A 74 5.97 13.47 33.92
C GLU A 74 5.39 14.86 33.64
N GLU A 75 5.57 15.80 34.56
CA GLU A 75 5.12 17.19 34.42
C GLU A 75 5.84 17.89 33.26
N SER A 76 7.15 17.73 33.16
CA SER A 76 7.92 18.40 32.12
C SER A 76 7.65 17.84 30.72
N PHE A 77 7.41 16.53 30.59
CA PHE A 77 7.00 15.94 29.31
C PHE A 77 5.61 16.41 28.87
N LYS A 78 4.69 16.67 29.81
CA LYS A 78 3.40 17.33 29.51
C LYS A 78 3.61 18.74 28.98
N ASN A 79 4.41 19.56 29.67
CA ASN A 79 4.72 20.92 29.22
C ASN A 79 5.37 20.93 27.82
N ILE A 80 6.27 19.98 27.54
CA ILE A 80 6.89 19.84 26.22
C ILE A 80 5.86 19.45 25.16
N HIS A 81 4.93 18.54 25.47
CA HIS A 81 3.87 18.14 24.54
C HIS A 81 2.87 19.28 24.28
N GLU A 82 2.48 20.02 25.30
CA GLU A 82 1.62 21.21 25.16
C GLU A 82 2.28 22.27 24.26
N LEU A 83 3.61 22.45 24.36
CA LEU A 83 4.35 23.34 23.47
C LEU A 83 4.32 22.84 22.02
N GLU A 84 4.48 21.53 21.81
CA GLU A 84 4.41 20.91 20.48
C GLU A 84 3.04 21.14 19.83
N GLU A 85 1.95 20.89 20.55
CA GLU A 85 0.59 21.07 20.03
C GLU A 85 0.26 22.54 19.76
N LEU A 86 0.73 23.45 20.61
CA LEU A 86 0.59 24.89 20.39
C LEU A 86 1.30 25.32 19.09
N ILE A 87 2.53 24.85 18.85
CA ILE A 87 3.27 25.17 17.62
C ILE A 87 2.62 24.50 16.40
N LYS A 88 2.10 23.28 16.50
CA LYS A 88 1.33 22.66 15.41
C LYS A 88 0.13 23.52 15.01
N ASN A 89 -0.58 24.07 15.99
CA ASN A 89 -1.74 24.93 15.72
C ASN A 89 -1.34 26.28 15.10
N GLU A 90 -0.25 26.91 15.57
CA GLU A 90 0.25 28.18 15.02
C GLU A 90 0.67 28.07 13.53
N TYR A 91 1.19 26.92 13.11
CA TYR A 91 1.70 26.69 11.75
C TYR A 91 0.76 25.83 10.88
N ASN A 92 -0.52 25.68 11.26
CA ASN A 92 -1.54 24.93 10.51
C ASN A 92 -1.24 23.43 10.29
N TYR A 93 -0.52 22.81 11.22
CA TYR A 93 -0.16 21.39 11.19
C TYR A 93 -0.85 20.54 12.28
N GLY A 94 -1.90 21.05 12.93
CA GLY A 94 -2.66 20.32 13.97
C GLY A 94 -3.20 18.95 13.54
N ASN A 95 -3.44 18.75 12.24
CA ASN A 95 -3.91 17.46 11.69
C ASN A 95 -2.77 16.45 11.41
N ILE A 96 -1.50 16.86 11.55
CA ILE A 96 -0.33 16.02 11.25
C ILE A 96 0.31 15.57 12.56
N ILE A 97 0.06 14.32 12.95
CA ILE A 97 0.51 13.74 14.22
C ILE A 97 2.02 13.90 14.42
N ASN A 98 2.83 13.65 13.38
CA ASN A 98 4.29 13.58 13.46
C ASN A 98 5.04 14.82 12.92
N ALA A 99 4.40 15.99 12.86
CA ALA A 99 4.96 17.17 12.17
C ALA A 99 6.35 17.61 12.69
N TYR A 100 6.62 17.48 14.00
CA TYR A 100 7.84 17.98 14.64
C TYR A 100 8.53 16.94 15.53
N THR A 101 8.29 15.65 15.30
CA THR A 101 8.78 14.58 16.17
C THR A 101 10.31 14.64 16.37
N LYS A 102 11.09 14.92 15.33
CA LYS A 102 12.57 14.96 15.43
C LYS A 102 13.07 16.02 16.43
N ILE A 103 12.59 17.26 16.33
CA ILE A 103 13.04 18.37 17.19
C ILE A 103 12.56 18.20 18.64
N PHE A 104 11.34 17.71 18.84
CA PHE A 104 10.81 17.48 20.19
C PHE A 104 11.38 16.23 20.86
N ASP A 105 11.71 15.18 20.12
CA ASP A 105 12.45 14.03 20.65
C ASP A 105 13.85 14.45 21.12
N ALA A 106 14.54 15.30 20.34
CA ALA A 106 15.83 15.87 20.72
C ALA A 106 15.72 16.77 21.97
N PHE A 107 14.65 17.58 22.05
CA PHE A 107 14.37 18.44 23.20
C PHE A 107 14.17 17.63 24.49
N LYS A 108 13.32 16.58 24.43
CA LYS A 108 13.10 15.66 25.56
C LYS A 108 14.39 14.95 25.98
N THR A 109 15.19 14.50 25.00
CA THR A 109 16.49 13.87 25.26
C THR A 109 17.43 14.80 26.02
N ASN A 110 17.57 16.05 25.57
CA ASN A 110 18.44 17.03 26.22
C ASN A 110 17.93 17.45 27.61
N TYR A 111 16.62 17.47 27.81
CA TYR A 111 16.04 17.66 29.15
C TYR A 111 16.43 16.51 30.09
N LEU A 112 16.39 15.25 29.64
CA LEU A 112 16.87 14.12 30.46
C LEU A 112 18.37 14.25 30.80
N LYS A 113 19.20 14.78 29.88
CA LYS A 113 20.61 15.10 30.18
C LYS A 113 20.74 16.16 31.27
N GLU A 114 19.94 17.23 31.21
CA GLU A 114 19.94 18.25 32.27
C GLU A 114 19.57 17.64 33.63
N LEU A 115 18.54 16.79 33.68
CA LEU A 115 18.15 16.12 34.93
C LEU A 115 19.26 15.21 35.49
N ASP A 116 19.91 14.44 34.62
CA ASP A 116 21.04 13.57 35.01
C ASP A 116 22.19 14.40 35.60
N THR A 117 22.53 15.55 34.99
CA THR A 117 23.55 16.47 35.54
C THR A 117 23.15 17.09 36.88
N LYS A 118 21.86 17.17 37.19
CA LYS A 118 21.33 17.59 38.50
C LYS A 118 21.26 16.46 39.53
N GLY A 119 21.69 15.26 39.18
CA GLY A 119 21.74 14.10 40.07
C GLY A 119 20.44 13.27 40.11
N ILE A 120 19.54 13.44 39.15
CA ILE A 120 18.32 12.62 39.05
C ILE A 120 18.65 11.33 38.30
N ASP A 121 18.37 10.19 38.91
CA ASP A 121 18.63 8.88 38.29
C ASP A 121 17.54 8.51 37.25
N VAL A 122 17.78 8.93 36.01
CA VAL A 122 16.90 8.63 34.87
C VAL A 122 16.82 7.13 34.57
N ILE A 123 17.85 6.34 34.88
CA ILE A 123 17.86 4.88 34.64
C ILE A 123 16.93 4.19 35.63
N LEU A 124 16.99 4.57 36.91
CA LEU A 124 16.06 4.09 37.92
C LEU A 124 14.62 4.45 37.54
N TYR A 125 14.39 5.70 37.13
CA TYR A 125 13.07 6.15 36.68
C TYR A 125 12.53 5.31 35.51
N PHE A 126 13.35 5.02 34.51
CA PHE A 126 12.97 4.15 33.38
C PHE A 126 12.55 2.74 33.85
N ASN A 127 13.35 2.14 34.74
CA ASN A 127 13.06 0.80 35.28
C ASN A 127 11.78 0.78 36.14
N GLU A 128 11.47 1.87 36.84
CA GLU A 128 10.20 2.03 37.58
C GLU A 128 9.02 2.24 36.63
N LEU A 129 9.18 3.04 35.57
CA LEU A 129 8.14 3.30 34.58
C LEU A 129 7.71 2.01 33.88
N LYS A 130 8.66 1.12 33.54
CA LYS A 130 8.37 -0.21 32.96
C LYS A 130 7.45 -1.08 33.83
N LYS A 131 7.43 -0.87 35.14
CA LYS A 131 6.58 -1.64 36.09
C LYS A 131 5.18 -1.05 36.22
N LYS A 132 4.92 0.17 35.74
CA LYS A 132 3.60 0.81 35.81
C LYS A 132 2.70 0.26 34.69
N SER A 133 1.46 -0.11 35.04
CA SER A 133 0.44 -0.54 34.06
C SER A 133 -0.21 0.60 33.31
N ASN A 134 -0.28 1.79 33.93
CA ASN A 134 -0.89 2.99 33.36
C ASN A 134 0.16 4.09 33.25
N VAL A 135 0.55 4.40 32.02
CA VAL A 135 1.49 5.47 31.68
C VAL A 135 0.74 6.58 30.96
N ILE A 136 1.01 7.83 31.30
CA ILE A 136 0.41 9.00 30.64
C ILE A 136 0.75 9.01 29.14
N TYR A 137 -0.08 9.66 28.33
CA TYR A 137 0.06 9.66 26.87
C TYR A 137 1.45 10.15 26.41
N GLU A 138 1.96 11.18 27.06
CA GLU A 138 3.21 11.89 26.74
C GLU A 138 4.47 11.03 26.98
N LEU A 139 4.33 9.98 27.80
CA LEU A 139 5.40 9.03 28.11
C LEU A 139 5.31 7.73 27.31
N ARG A 140 4.34 7.56 26.41
CA ARG A 140 4.23 6.34 25.59
C ARG A 140 5.48 6.07 24.74
N ASN A 141 6.18 7.11 24.31
CA ASN A 141 7.43 7.02 23.55
C ASN A 141 8.68 7.20 24.41
N PHE A 142 8.56 7.19 25.75
CA PHE A 142 9.68 7.45 26.65
C PHE A 142 10.84 6.49 26.44
N GLU A 143 10.57 5.22 26.15
CA GLU A 143 11.61 4.21 25.90
C GLU A 143 12.54 4.62 24.76
N LYS A 144 11.98 5.06 23.62
CA LYS A 144 12.77 5.58 22.49
C LYS A 144 13.69 6.73 22.93
N ILE A 145 13.13 7.70 23.64
CA ILE A 145 13.87 8.89 24.12
C ILE A 145 14.96 8.49 25.11
N PHE A 146 14.66 7.57 26.02
CA PHE A 146 15.58 7.06 27.02
C PHE A 146 16.80 6.41 26.37
N PHE A 147 16.61 5.55 25.36
CA PHE A 147 17.74 4.93 24.66
C PHE A 147 18.62 5.93 23.92
N ILE A 148 18.05 7.01 23.34
CA ILE A 148 18.84 8.09 22.74
C ILE A 148 19.64 8.85 23.81
N PHE A 149 19.02 9.13 24.96
CA PHE A 149 19.69 9.73 26.11
C PHE A 149 20.85 8.85 26.61
N LEU A 150 20.64 7.54 26.71
CA LEU A 150 21.62 6.59 27.22
C LEU A 150 22.93 6.61 26.43
N VAL A 151 22.88 6.83 25.11
CA VAL A 151 24.09 6.95 24.25
C VAL A 151 24.98 8.10 24.72
N SER A 152 24.38 9.21 25.16
CA SER A 152 25.10 10.40 25.60
C SER A 152 25.58 10.34 27.04
N LYS A 153 24.98 9.49 27.88
CA LYS A 153 25.32 9.36 29.29
C LYS A 153 26.70 8.70 29.44
N ASP A 154 27.48 9.17 30.41
CA ASP A 154 28.76 8.54 30.76
C ASP A 154 28.51 7.45 31.81
N ILE A 155 28.43 6.20 31.34
CA ILE A 155 28.07 5.02 32.15
C ILE A 155 29.25 4.06 32.11
N SER A 156 29.57 3.45 33.24
CA SER A 156 30.60 2.41 33.31
C SER A 156 30.22 1.16 32.48
N ILE A 157 31.23 0.37 32.13
CA ILE A 157 31.04 -0.89 31.39
C ILE A 157 30.19 -1.87 32.20
N GLU A 158 30.41 -1.93 33.51
CA GLU A 158 29.70 -2.79 34.46
C GLU A 158 28.21 -2.42 34.52
N GLN A 159 27.91 -1.14 34.72
CA GLN A 159 26.52 -0.65 34.74
C GLN A 159 25.82 -0.85 33.40
N THR A 160 26.54 -0.68 32.29
CA THR A 160 25.99 -0.96 30.96
C THR A 160 25.66 -2.44 30.82
N SER A 161 26.55 -3.34 31.26
CA SER A 161 26.32 -4.79 31.25
C SER A 161 25.09 -5.17 32.07
N GLU A 162 24.94 -4.65 33.29
CA GLU A 162 23.77 -4.90 34.15
C GLU A 162 22.48 -4.40 33.49
N PHE A 163 22.52 -3.21 32.88
CA PHE A 163 21.38 -2.63 32.17
C PHE A 163 20.95 -3.50 30.98
N LEU A 164 21.91 -3.98 30.17
CA LEU A 164 21.64 -4.85 29.03
C LEU A 164 20.99 -6.17 29.47
N GLU A 165 21.48 -6.78 30.56
CA GLU A 165 20.91 -8.01 31.11
C GLU A 165 19.47 -7.81 31.61
N ALA A 166 19.21 -6.71 32.32
CA ALA A 166 17.89 -6.41 32.86
C ALA A 166 16.84 -6.04 31.78
N ASN A 167 17.28 -5.58 30.61
CA ASN A 167 16.40 -5.04 29.55
C ASN A 167 16.45 -5.83 28.23
N ASN A 168 16.94 -7.07 28.24
CA ASN A 168 16.99 -7.95 27.06
C ASN A 168 15.66 -8.70 26.81
N ASP A 169 14.51 -8.05 27.03
CA ASP A 169 13.19 -8.61 26.76
C ASP A 169 12.78 -8.43 25.28
N GLU A 170 11.98 -9.33 24.72
CA GLU A 170 11.61 -9.30 23.29
C GLU A 170 10.91 -8.01 22.87
N ASN A 171 10.13 -7.40 23.78
CA ASN A 171 9.35 -6.20 23.53
C ASN A 171 10.22 -4.95 23.40
N SER A 172 11.36 -4.92 24.09
CA SER A 172 12.28 -3.77 24.12
C SER A 172 13.42 -3.87 23.09
N ARG A 173 13.54 -5.01 22.38
CA ARG A 173 14.66 -5.29 21.46
C ARG A 173 14.84 -4.24 20.38
N HIS A 174 13.77 -3.67 19.83
CA HIS A 174 13.91 -2.70 18.74
C HIS A 174 14.73 -1.47 19.16
N TYR A 175 14.37 -0.84 20.28
CA TYR A 175 15.07 0.35 20.75
C TYR A 175 16.44 0.02 21.35
N LEU A 176 16.57 -1.14 22.00
CA LEU A 176 17.85 -1.64 22.50
C LEU A 176 18.85 -1.83 21.35
N ASN A 177 18.43 -2.43 20.25
CA ASN A 177 19.30 -2.63 19.09
C ASN A 177 19.79 -1.29 18.52
N ASN A 178 18.90 -0.30 18.40
CA ASN A 178 19.25 1.06 17.95
C ASN A 178 20.27 1.74 18.88
N TYR A 179 20.14 1.54 20.20
CA TYR A 179 21.13 2.00 21.17
C TYR A 179 22.50 1.35 20.94
N LEU A 180 22.55 0.03 20.76
CA LEU A 180 23.81 -0.70 20.53
C LEU A 180 24.52 -0.25 19.24
N TYR A 181 23.77 -0.02 18.16
CA TYR A 181 24.32 0.56 16.93
C TYR A 181 24.88 1.98 17.19
N SER A 182 24.12 2.81 17.91
CA SER A 182 24.47 4.21 18.16
C SER A 182 25.72 4.36 19.06
N ILE A 183 25.91 3.50 20.06
CA ILE A 183 27.11 3.57 20.91
C ILE A 183 28.38 3.19 20.16
N ILE A 184 28.30 2.26 19.20
CA ILE A 184 29.45 1.91 18.36
C ILE A 184 29.79 3.03 17.38
N GLU A 185 28.77 3.72 16.88
CA GLU A 185 28.95 4.88 16.03
C GLU A 185 29.68 6.00 16.79
N LYS A 186 29.20 6.34 18.00
CA LYS A 186 29.65 7.53 18.76
C LYS A 186 30.79 7.27 19.76
N LYS A 187 30.95 6.05 20.28
CA LYS A 187 31.88 5.67 21.36
C LYS A 187 32.57 4.33 21.05
N VAL A 188 33.43 4.31 20.03
CA VAL A 188 34.09 3.08 19.53
C VAL A 188 34.92 2.38 20.61
N GLU A 189 35.80 3.11 21.30
CA GLU A 189 36.71 2.53 22.30
C GLU A 189 35.94 1.95 23.49
N PHE A 190 34.93 2.66 23.97
CA PHE A 190 34.02 2.15 24.99
C PHE A 190 33.34 0.84 24.54
N SER A 191 32.88 0.79 23.28
CA SER A 191 32.21 -0.38 22.73
C SER A 191 33.16 -1.59 22.60
N ILE A 192 34.43 -1.36 22.24
CA ILE A 192 35.47 -2.40 22.22
C ILE A 192 35.66 -2.98 23.62
N ASN A 193 35.84 -2.12 24.62
CA ASN A 193 36.04 -2.54 26.00
C ASN A 193 34.80 -3.27 26.56
N LEU A 194 33.59 -2.81 26.19
CA LEU A 194 32.33 -3.46 26.54
C LEU A 194 32.23 -4.86 25.93
N ILE A 195 32.59 -5.02 24.65
CA ILE A 195 32.63 -6.33 23.98
C ILE A 195 33.60 -7.27 24.69
N GLU A 196 34.79 -6.81 25.04
CA GLU A 196 35.78 -7.64 25.75
C GLU A 196 35.31 -8.06 27.14
N TYR A 197 34.70 -7.13 27.87
CA TYR A 197 34.11 -7.41 29.19
C TYR A 197 32.97 -8.44 29.09
N LEU A 198 32.01 -8.22 28.20
CA LEU A 198 30.87 -9.13 28.00
C LEU A 198 31.31 -10.49 27.47
N SER A 199 32.34 -10.53 26.61
CA SER A 199 32.93 -11.78 26.12
C SER A 199 33.51 -12.62 27.25
N LYS A 200 34.18 -11.99 28.23
CA LYS A 200 34.69 -12.69 29.42
C LYS A 200 33.56 -13.11 30.36
N LYS A 201 32.57 -12.24 30.58
CA LYS A 201 31.42 -12.50 31.47
C LYS A 201 30.57 -13.68 30.97
N HIS A 202 30.33 -13.76 29.67
CA HIS A 202 29.54 -14.81 29.03
C HIS A 202 30.43 -15.76 28.24
N GLU A 203 31.38 -16.45 28.89
CA GLU A 203 32.31 -17.34 28.19
C GLU A 203 31.60 -18.49 27.43
N ASN A 204 30.48 -18.98 27.98
CA ASN A 204 29.80 -20.17 27.46
C ASN A 204 28.59 -19.89 26.55
N GLU A 205 28.10 -18.66 26.52
CA GLU A 205 26.88 -18.25 25.83
C GLU A 205 27.12 -16.97 25.02
N THR A 206 26.31 -16.74 24.00
CA THR A 206 26.42 -15.53 23.15
C THR A 206 25.11 -14.76 23.17
N PRO A 207 24.93 -13.82 24.12
CA PRO A 207 23.73 -13.01 24.20
C PRO A 207 23.48 -12.20 22.92
N HIS A 208 22.21 -11.93 22.61
CA HIS A 208 21.83 -11.20 21.39
C HIS A 208 22.49 -9.82 21.26
N TYR A 209 22.58 -9.06 22.36
CA TYR A 209 23.24 -7.75 22.37
C TYR A 209 24.74 -7.85 22.06
N LEU A 210 25.41 -8.94 22.46
CA LEU A 210 26.82 -9.15 22.16
C LEU A 210 27.01 -9.41 20.65
N VAL A 211 26.10 -10.18 20.04
CA VAL A 211 26.08 -10.39 18.58
C VAL A 211 25.93 -9.06 17.84
N ILE A 212 25.00 -8.20 18.27
CA ILE A 212 24.78 -6.90 17.63
C ILE A 212 26.02 -6.01 17.77
N LEU A 213 26.62 -5.95 18.96
CA LEU A 213 27.82 -5.15 19.18
C LEU A 213 28.98 -5.59 18.28
N ILE A 214 29.26 -6.89 18.23
CA ILE A 214 30.32 -7.43 17.38
C ILE A 214 30.02 -7.18 15.90
N SER A 215 28.79 -7.45 15.45
CA SER A 215 28.37 -7.27 14.05
C SER A 215 28.46 -5.81 13.60
N SER A 216 28.05 -4.88 14.47
CA SER A 216 28.11 -3.44 14.20
C SER A 216 29.55 -2.93 14.08
N LEU A 217 30.47 -3.48 14.88
CA LEU A 217 31.88 -3.13 14.83
C LEU A 217 32.53 -3.62 13.53
N ILE A 218 32.17 -4.83 13.08
CA ILE A 218 32.56 -5.37 11.76
C ILE A 218 32.02 -4.46 10.64
N ASN A 219 30.75 -4.04 10.73
CA ASN A 219 30.14 -3.15 9.73
C ASN A 219 30.85 -1.78 9.65
N LYS A 220 31.48 -1.32 10.73
CA LYS A 220 32.32 -0.11 10.78
C LYS A 220 33.72 -0.30 10.16
N GLY A 221 34.06 -1.53 9.77
CA GLY A 221 35.32 -1.86 9.08
C GLY A 221 36.36 -2.59 9.93
N GLN A 222 36.07 -2.92 11.20
CA GLN A 222 36.96 -3.72 12.05
C GLN A 222 36.76 -5.22 11.79
N ILE A 223 37.19 -5.66 10.60
CA ILE A 223 36.94 -7.01 10.08
C ILE A 223 37.60 -8.10 10.96
N GLU A 224 38.64 -7.77 11.73
CA GLU A 224 39.28 -8.68 12.67
C GLU A 224 38.32 -9.27 13.72
N TYR A 225 37.21 -8.58 14.03
CA TYR A 225 36.18 -9.07 14.93
C TYR A 225 35.30 -10.17 14.33
N LEU A 226 35.40 -10.43 13.02
CA LEU A 226 34.71 -11.54 12.38
C LEU A 226 35.16 -12.89 12.97
N VAL A 227 36.44 -13.06 13.26
CA VAL A 227 36.95 -14.31 13.89
C VAL A 227 36.33 -14.51 15.26
N LYS A 228 36.25 -13.45 16.07
CA LYS A 228 35.58 -13.48 17.39
C LYS A 228 34.10 -13.85 17.24
N LEU A 229 33.41 -13.32 16.23
CA LEU A 229 32.01 -13.67 15.94
C LEU A 229 31.86 -15.15 15.60
N LYS A 230 32.73 -15.70 14.74
CA LYS A 230 32.71 -17.12 14.36
C LYS A 230 32.88 -18.03 15.57
N GLU A 231 33.92 -17.79 16.37
CA GLU A 231 34.21 -18.59 17.58
C GLU A 231 32.99 -18.67 18.50
N ARG A 232 32.28 -17.56 18.65
CA ARG A 232 31.08 -17.43 19.50
C ARG A 232 29.84 -18.14 18.98
N LEU A 233 29.72 -18.30 17.66
CA LEU A 233 28.54 -18.85 17.00
C LEU A 233 28.70 -20.32 16.59
N THR A 234 29.85 -20.94 16.91
CA THR A 234 30.16 -22.34 16.56
C THR A 234 29.16 -23.38 17.08
N LYS A 235 28.35 -23.05 18.09
CA LYS A 235 27.44 -24.00 18.77
C LYS A 235 26.02 -24.03 18.22
N SER A 236 25.58 -23.05 17.42
CA SER A 236 24.19 -22.94 16.97
C SER A 236 24.08 -22.35 15.56
N THR A 237 23.72 -23.19 14.57
CA THR A 237 23.51 -22.78 13.17
C THR A 237 22.43 -21.69 13.05
N LYS A 238 21.36 -21.78 13.84
CA LYS A 238 20.29 -20.78 13.85
C LYS A 238 20.79 -19.40 14.28
N GLU A 239 21.50 -19.36 15.40
CA GLU A 239 22.05 -18.11 15.94
C GLU A 239 23.11 -17.55 15.00
N ALA A 240 23.90 -18.42 14.38
CA ALA A 240 24.86 -18.06 13.35
C ALA A 240 24.17 -17.37 12.16
N LEU A 241 23.18 -18.00 11.54
CA LEU A 241 22.43 -17.42 10.42
C LEU A 241 21.80 -16.08 10.81
N ARG A 242 21.17 -15.98 12.00
CA ARG A 242 20.58 -14.73 12.48
C ARG A 242 21.63 -13.63 12.66
N ALA A 243 22.79 -13.94 13.24
CA ALA A 243 23.89 -12.98 13.38
C ALA A 243 24.39 -12.49 12.02
N TYR A 244 24.57 -13.42 11.08
CA TYR A 244 25.11 -13.13 9.76
C TYR A 244 24.18 -12.26 8.90
N THR A 245 22.86 -12.29 9.13
CA THR A 245 21.94 -11.32 8.49
C THR A 245 22.18 -9.86 8.89
N LEU A 246 22.96 -9.59 9.94
CA LEU A 246 23.27 -8.24 10.41
C LEU A 246 24.55 -7.67 9.77
N LEU A 247 25.30 -8.47 9.00
CA LEU A 247 26.57 -8.04 8.43
C LEU A 247 26.38 -7.33 7.09
N ASN A 248 27.01 -6.17 6.96
CA ASN A 248 27.14 -5.46 5.70
C ASN A 248 28.31 -6.05 4.91
N ILE A 249 28.10 -6.33 3.62
CA ILE A 249 29.14 -6.89 2.75
C ILE A 249 30.06 -5.77 2.26
N ASN A 250 30.90 -5.24 3.16
CA ASN A 250 31.87 -4.18 2.89
C ASN A 250 33.24 -4.70 2.43
N SER A 251 33.48 -6.02 2.48
CA SER A 251 34.75 -6.64 2.13
C SER A 251 34.58 -8.05 1.54
N GLN A 252 35.56 -8.49 0.75
CA GLN A 252 35.61 -9.84 0.19
C GLN A 252 35.64 -10.92 1.28
N ILE A 253 36.25 -10.63 2.43
CA ILE A 253 36.34 -11.59 3.55
C ILE A 253 34.96 -11.91 4.10
N ILE A 254 34.12 -10.89 4.31
CA ILE A 254 32.73 -11.08 4.76
C ILE A 254 31.91 -11.78 3.68
N TYR A 255 32.08 -11.39 2.41
CA TYR A 255 31.41 -12.05 1.28
C TYR A 255 31.68 -13.56 1.27
N ASN A 256 32.96 -13.94 1.28
CA ASN A 256 33.38 -15.34 1.23
C ASN A 256 32.84 -16.13 2.44
N GLU A 257 32.83 -15.52 3.63
CA GLU A 257 32.33 -16.17 4.84
C GLU A 257 30.82 -16.46 4.74
N LEU A 258 30.03 -15.46 4.36
CA LEU A 258 28.59 -15.61 4.22
C LEU A 258 28.23 -16.65 3.14
N LEU A 259 28.97 -16.65 2.03
CA LEU A 259 28.82 -17.65 0.98
C LEU A 259 29.17 -19.06 1.48
N GLU A 260 30.30 -19.22 2.17
CA GLU A 260 30.76 -20.51 2.69
C GLU A 260 29.74 -21.13 3.66
N ILE A 261 29.20 -20.33 4.58
CA ILE A 261 28.18 -20.79 5.53
C ILE A 261 26.91 -21.22 4.82
N LEU A 262 26.45 -20.44 3.85
CA LEU A 262 25.27 -20.81 3.08
C LEU A 262 25.50 -22.09 2.28
N VAL A 263 26.63 -22.22 1.59
CA VAL A 263 26.97 -23.39 0.77
C VAL A 263 27.13 -24.66 1.62
N LYS A 264 27.71 -24.56 2.82
CA LYS A 264 27.86 -25.70 3.73
C LYS A 264 26.56 -26.15 4.37
N ASP A 265 25.59 -25.26 4.52
CA ASP A 265 24.32 -25.57 5.14
C ASP A 265 23.30 -26.13 4.13
N ASN A 266 23.08 -27.44 4.18
CA ASN A 266 22.10 -28.15 3.34
C ASN A 266 20.73 -28.28 4.02
N SER A 267 20.54 -27.72 5.22
CA SER A 267 19.23 -27.77 5.88
C SER A 267 18.21 -26.90 5.14
N THR A 268 16.93 -27.28 5.20
CA THR A 268 15.82 -26.46 4.71
C THR A 268 15.20 -25.59 5.81
N GLU A 269 15.73 -25.60 7.04
CA GLU A 269 15.25 -24.76 8.14
C GLU A 269 15.75 -23.30 8.04
N TYR A 270 15.04 -22.36 8.69
CA TYR A 270 15.41 -20.95 8.81
C TYR A 270 15.54 -20.22 7.47
N LEU A 271 14.61 -20.49 6.55
CA LEU A 271 14.68 -19.99 5.18
C LEU A 271 14.66 -18.46 5.13
N TYR A 272 13.96 -17.80 6.04
CA TYR A 272 13.96 -16.35 6.16
C TYR A 272 15.38 -15.77 6.27
N HIS A 273 16.18 -16.30 7.21
CA HIS A 273 17.55 -15.80 7.44
C HIS A 273 18.47 -16.13 6.27
N LYS A 274 18.37 -17.35 5.71
CA LYS A 274 19.15 -17.74 4.53
C LYS A 274 18.88 -16.83 3.35
N THR A 275 17.61 -16.55 3.11
CA THR A 275 17.17 -15.70 1.99
C THR A 275 17.66 -14.27 2.16
N ARG A 276 17.68 -13.74 3.39
CA ARG A 276 18.29 -12.43 3.70
C ARG A 276 19.80 -12.39 3.43
N ILE A 277 20.51 -13.47 3.72
CA ILE A 277 21.95 -13.55 3.40
C ILE A 277 22.13 -13.66 1.87
N ILE A 278 21.35 -14.48 1.19
CA ILE A 278 21.37 -14.61 -0.27
C ILE A 278 21.06 -13.26 -0.94
N GLU A 279 20.04 -12.54 -0.46
CA GLU A 279 19.71 -11.17 -0.90
C GLU A 279 20.94 -10.25 -0.83
N SER A 280 21.62 -10.26 0.32
CA SER A 280 22.80 -9.44 0.56
C SER A 280 23.96 -9.82 -0.37
N LEU A 281 24.21 -11.13 -0.53
CA LEU A 281 25.24 -11.66 -1.44
C LEU A 281 24.95 -11.31 -2.90
N MET A 282 23.70 -11.48 -3.34
CA MET A 282 23.30 -11.22 -4.72
C MET A 282 23.37 -9.72 -5.06
N ASN A 283 23.11 -8.84 -4.09
CA ASN A 283 23.22 -7.41 -4.28
C ASN A 283 24.66 -6.87 -4.19
N SER A 284 25.61 -7.68 -3.69
CA SER A 284 27.02 -7.31 -3.48
C SER A 284 27.77 -6.97 -4.77
N GLN A 285 28.80 -6.13 -4.65
CA GLN A 285 29.76 -5.86 -5.72
C GLN A 285 30.74 -7.01 -5.97
N PHE A 286 30.84 -7.97 -5.03
CA PHE A 286 31.79 -9.09 -5.09
C PHE A 286 31.21 -10.35 -5.77
N ILE A 287 29.95 -10.31 -6.18
CA ILE A 287 29.27 -11.46 -6.77
C ILE A 287 29.90 -11.87 -8.11
N THR A 288 30.20 -13.16 -8.27
CA THR A 288 30.60 -13.74 -9.56
C THR A 288 29.43 -14.43 -10.26
N THR A 289 29.59 -14.76 -11.54
CA THR A 289 28.56 -15.52 -12.28
C THR A 289 28.34 -16.92 -11.68
N GLU A 290 29.39 -17.57 -11.20
CA GLU A 290 29.33 -18.90 -10.55
C GLU A 290 28.60 -18.83 -9.19
N ASP A 291 28.88 -17.80 -8.39
CA ASP A 291 28.18 -17.58 -7.13
C ASP A 291 26.70 -17.31 -7.37
N SER A 292 26.38 -16.50 -8.38
CA SER A 292 24.99 -16.20 -8.76
C SER A 292 24.22 -17.47 -9.12
N GLU A 293 24.82 -18.38 -9.89
CA GLU A 293 24.19 -19.66 -10.26
C GLU A 293 24.00 -20.55 -9.02
N THR A 294 25.03 -20.67 -8.18
CA THR A 294 25.00 -21.44 -6.94
C THR A 294 23.89 -20.96 -5.99
N LEU A 295 23.80 -19.64 -5.79
CA LEU A 295 22.78 -19.04 -4.93
C LEU A 295 21.37 -19.18 -5.52
N SER A 296 21.23 -19.07 -6.84
CA SER A 296 19.96 -19.27 -7.55
C SER A 296 19.45 -20.70 -7.38
N ASN A 297 20.31 -21.70 -7.55
CA ASN A 297 19.96 -23.11 -7.34
C ASN A 297 19.47 -23.37 -5.91
N LYS A 298 20.15 -22.78 -4.91
CA LYS A 298 19.73 -22.84 -3.51
C LYS A 298 18.33 -22.26 -3.26
N LEU A 299 17.99 -21.15 -3.90
CA LEU A 299 16.65 -20.57 -3.79
C LEU A 299 15.57 -21.52 -4.33
N PHE A 300 15.86 -22.28 -5.39
CA PHE A 300 14.93 -23.30 -5.89
C PHE A 300 14.84 -24.52 -4.96
N GLU A 301 15.95 -24.98 -4.38
CA GLU A 301 15.97 -26.07 -3.40
C GLU A 301 15.09 -25.76 -2.17
N PHE A 302 14.97 -24.50 -1.77
CA PHE A 302 14.12 -24.10 -0.64
C PHE A 302 12.63 -24.43 -0.82
N PHE A 303 12.16 -24.63 -2.05
CA PHE A 303 10.78 -25.09 -2.30
C PHE A 303 10.54 -26.56 -1.91
N GLU A 304 11.60 -27.34 -1.65
CA GLU A 304 11.50 -28.71 -1.14
C GLU A 304 11.16 -28.77 0.35
N ASN A 305 11.13 -27.63 1.06
CA ASN A 305 10.73 -27.60 2.46
C ASN A 305 9.25 -28.02 2.62
N PRO A 306 8.93 -28.96 3.55
CA PRO A 306 7.55 -29.38 3.79
C PRO A 306 6.69 -28.31 4.50
N ASP A 307 7.27 -27.35 5.20
CA ASP A 307 6.56 -26.29 5.94
C ASP A 307 6.24 -25.08 5.04
N ASP A 308 4.96 -24.92 4.73
CA ASP A 308 4.46 -23.80 3.93
C ASP A 308 4.70 -22.44 4.61
N ASN A 309 4.77 -22.36 5.95
CA ASN A 309 5.04 -21.10 6.65
C ASN A 309 6.47 -20.59 6.40
N GLU A 310 7.44 -21.51 6.39
CA GLU A 310 8.82 -21.21 6.03
C GLU A 310 8.91 -20.78 4.56
N ILE A 311 8.21 -21.47 3.64
CA ILE A 311 8.14 -21.08 2.22
C ILE A 311 7.51 -19.68 2.05
N HIS A 312 6.43 -19.38 2.77
CA HIS A 312 5.81 -18.04 2.73
C HIS A 312 6.76 -16.96 3.26
N SER A 313 7.49 -17.24 4.34
CA SER A 313 8.46 -16.29 4.93
C SER A 313 9.66 -16.03 4.01
N TYR A 314 10.16 -17.09 3.39
CA TYR A 314 11.15 -17.06 2.31
C TYR A 314 10.68 -16.17 1.16
N PHE A 315 9.49 -16.45 0.61
CA PHE A 315 9.00 -15.78 -0.58
C PHE A 315 8.62 -14.31 -0.33
N HIS A 316 8.17 -13.99 0.89
CA HIS A 316 8.02 -12.61 1.35
C HIS A 316 9.34 -11.84 1.24
N THR A 317 10.46 -12.46 1.62
CA THR A 317 11.79 -11.83 1.53
C THR A 317 12.20 -11.59 0.07
N ILE A 318 11.93 -12.53 -0.85
CA ILE A 318 12.17 -12.32 -2.29
C ILE A 318 11.36 -11.13 -2.82
N THR A 319 10.09 -11.04 -2.41
CA THR A 319 9.16 -10.01 -2.89
C THR A 319 9.69 -8.61 -2.61
N TYR A 320 10.15 -8.36 -1.38
CA TYR A 320 10.51 -7.02 -0.91
C TYR A 320 12.02 -6.72 -0.84
N GLY A 321 12.89 -7.73 -0.82
CA GLY A 321 14.34 -7.54 -0.65
C GLY A 321 15.16 -7.59 -1.94
N PHE A 322 14.75 -8.39 -2.92
CA PHE A 322 15.54 -8.58 -4.14
C PHE A 322 15.25 -7.46 -5.15
N GLU A 323 16.18 -6.53 -5.32
CA GLU A 323 16.07 -5.42 -6.29
C GLU A 323 16.64 -5.75 -7.68
N LYS A 324 17.55 -6.72 -7.76
CA LYS A 324 18.22 -7.18 -9.00
C LYS A 324 17.65 -8.54 -9.45
N PHE A 325 18.06 -9.00 -10.64
CA PHE A 325 17.75 -10.33 -11.18
C PHE A 325 16.25 -10.62 -11.37
N GLU A 326 15.56 -9.74 -12.09
CA GLU A 326 14.11 -9.87 -12.33
C GLU A 326 13.70 -11.19 -13.01
N ASP A 327 14.54 -11.73 -13.92
CA ASP A 327 14.30 -13.03 -14.56
C ASP A 327 14.22 -14.15 -13.52
N LEU A 328 15.21 -14.25 -12.63
CA LEU A 328 15.22 -15.23 -11.55
C LEU A 328 14.02 -15.06 -10.62
N LYS A 329 13.72 -13.82 -10.20
CA LYS A 329 12.53 -13.55 -9.36
C LYS A 329 11.27 -14.06 -10.04
N TYR A 330 11.13 -13.80 -11.33
CA TYR A 330 9.97 -14.24 -12.10
C TYR A 330 9.87 -15.77 -12.17
N GLU A 331 10.99 -16.48 -12.34
CA GLU A 331 11.01 -17.95 -12.29
C GLU A 331 10.66 -18.49 -10.88
N LEU A 332 11.18 -17.85 -9.83
CA LEU A 332 10.85 -18.21 -8.44
C LEU A 332 9.35 -18.02 -8.14
N LEU A 333 8.69 -17.03 -8.74
CA LEU A 333 7.24 -16.88 -8.63
C LEU A 333 6.49 -18.10 -9.19
N HIS A 334 6.90 -18.61 -10.35
CA HIS A 334 6.30 -19.83 -10.91
C HIS A 334 6.54 -21.03 -10.00
N GLY A 335 7.75 -21.19 -9.46
CA GLY A 335 8.05 -22.23 -8.47
C GLY A 335 7.15 -22.15 -7.24
N TYR A 336 7.00 -20.95 -6.68
CA TYR A 336 6.14 -20.71 -5.52
C TYR A 336 4.66 -20.95 -5.79
N LEU A 337 4.14 -20.47 -6.93
CA LEU A 337 2.74 -20.68 -7.31
C LEU A 337 2.44 -22.17 -7.55
N ASN A 338 3.36 -22.90 -8.19
CA ASN A 338 3.22 -24.34 -8.39
C ASN A 338 3.20 -25.09 -7.06
N ARG A 339 4.04 -24.71 -6.09
CA ARG A 339 4.16 -25.38 -4.79
C ARG A 339 3.04 -25.04 -3.80
N THR A 340 2.63 -23.77 -3.72
CA THR A 340 1.70 -23.29 -2.68
C THR A 340 0.29 -23.03 -3.18
N GLN A 341 0.11 -22.89 -4.50
CA GLN A 341 -1.15 -22.46 -5.12
C GLN A 341 -1.68 -21.12 -4.59
N ASN A 342 -0.84 -20.33 -3.90
CA ASN A 342 -1.24 -19.07 -3.28
C ASN A 342 -1.16 -17.89 -4.26
N ILE A 343 -2.18 -17.79 -5.11
CA ILE A 343 -2.31 -16.78 -6.16
C ILE A 343 -2.39 -15.35 -5.58
N LYS A 344 -2.85 -15.17 -4.33
CA LYS A 344 -2.98 -13.83 -3.71
C LYS A 344 -1.66 -13.07 -3.63
N THR A 345 -0.54 -13.79 -3.59
CA THR A 345 0.81 -13.24 -3.53
C THR A 345 1.14 -12.34 -4.73
N ILE A 346 0.52 -12.57 -5.89
CA ILE A 346 0.70 -11.77 -7.11
C ILE A 346 0.42 -10.27 -6.87
N SER A 347 -0.53 -9.94 -5.99
CA SER A 347 -0.92 -8.57 -5.68
C SER A 347 0.24 -7.69 -5.18
N SER A 348 1.20 -8.27 -4.45
CA SER A 348 2.36 -7.52 -3.92
C SER A 348 3.68 -7.88 -4.59
N PHE A 349 3.75 -9.00 -5.32
CA PHE A 349 5.00 -9.55 -5.82
C PHE A 349 5.80 -8.60 -6.74
N PHE A 350 5.11 -7.85 -7.58
CA PHE A 350 5.75 -6.98 -8.58
C PHE A 350 6.16 -5.60 -8.04
N TYR A 351 6.06 -5.35 -6.72
CA TYR A 351 6.35 -4.04 -6.12
C TYR A 351 7.77 -3.51 -6.41
N ASN A 352 8.77 -4.40 -6.48
CA ASN A 352 10.17 -4.04 -6.74
C ASN A 352 10.62 -4.32 -8.19
N PHE A 353 9.70 -4.63 -9.10
CA PHE A 353 10.05 -4.82 -10.51
C PHE A 353 10.12 -3.47 -11.23
N LYS A 354 11.12 -3.32 -12.09
CA LYS A 354 11.34 -2.19 -12.99
C LYS A 354 10.70 -2.42 -14.35
N GLU A 355 10.75 -3.65 -14.86
CA GLU A 355 10.22 -3.96 -16.20
C GLU A 355 8.79 -4.53 -16.14
N PRO A 356 7.79 -3.86 -16.75
CA PRO A 356 6.40 -4.35 -16.74
C PRO A 356 6.20 -5.65 -17.55
N LYS A 357 7.16 -6.04 -18.41
CA LYS A 357 7.06 -7.21 -19.29
C LYS A 357 6.68 -8.51 -18.54
N TYR A 358 7.19 -8.71 -17.32
CA TYR A 358 6.93 -9.90 -16.52
C TYR A 358 5.48 -9.99 -16.05
N LEU A 359 4.93 -8.84 -15.64
CA LEU A 359 3.53 -8.72 -15.25
C LEU A 359 2.62 -9.05 -16.44
N PHE A 360 2.84 -8.42 -17.58
CA PHE A 360 2.02 -8.65 -18.78
C PHE A 360 2.15 -10.07 -19.33
N HIS A 361 3.34 -10.68 -19.24
CA HIS A 361 3.52 -12.10 -19.55
C HIS A 361 2.67 -12.98 -18.63
N LEU A 362 2.70 -12.75 -17.31
CA LEU A 362 1.91 -13.53 -16.35
C LEU A 362 0.39 -13.37 -16.59
N ILE A 363 -0.06 -12.14 -16.83
CA ILE A 363 -1.46 -11.86 -17.18
C ILE A 363 -1.85 -12.66 -18.43
N GLY A 364 -1.04 -12.63 -19.48
CA GLY A 364 -1.29 -13.38 -20.72
C GLY A 364 -1.36 -14.89 -20.50
N VAL A 365 -0.43 -15.46 -19.73
CA VAL A 365 -0.38 -16.90 -19.43
C VAL A 365 -1.64 -17.36 -18.70
N ILE A 366 -2.00 -16.69 -17.61
CA ILE A 366 -3.19 -17.09 -16.85
C ILE A 366 -4.44 -16.88 -17.72
N TYR A 367 -4.48 -15.84 -18.57
CA TYR A 367 -5.70 -15.49 -19.33
C TYR A 367 -6.03 -16.60 -20.34
N ASN A 368 -4.99 -17.07 -21.03
CA ASN A 368 -5.10 -18.17 -21.98
C ASN A 368 -5.47 -19.52 -21.34
N ASN A 369 -5.22 -19.70 -20.04
CA ASN A 369 -5.52 -20.93 -19.31
C ASN A 369 -6.97 -21.03 -18.77
N GLY A 370 -7.89 -20.17 -19.23
CA GLY A 370 -9.32 -20.27 -18.90
C GLY A 370 -9.78 -19.34 -17.78
N TRP A 371 -9.13 -18.19 -17.64
CA TRP A 371 -9.44 -17.14 -16.68
C TRP A 371 -10.91 -16.67 -16.74
N HIS A 372 -11.54 -16.48 -15.58
CA HIS A 372 -12.90 -15.93 -15.44
C HIS A 372 -12.91 -14.41 -15.28
N ARG A 373 -13.86 -13.71 -15.92
CA ARG A 373 -14.09 -12.26 -15.73
C ARG A 373 -14.07 -11.94 -14.22
N ASN A 374 -13.29 -10.92 -13.81
CA ASN A 374 -12.97 -10.47 -12.44
C ASN A 374 -11.63 -10.90 -11.84
N SER A 375 -10.90 -11.89 -12.37
CA SER A 375 -9.60 -12.21 -11.74
C SER A 375 -8.52 -11.14 -11.99
N ILE A 376 -8.79 -10.13 -12.84
CA ILE A 376 -7.89 -8.98 -13.07
C ILE A 376 -7.64 -8.15 -11.79
N ASN A 377 -8.55 -8.23 -10.81
CA ASN A 377 -8.41 -7.58 -9.52
C ASN A 377 -7.16 -8.04 -8.75
N LEU A 378 -6.67 -9.27 -9.00
CA LEU A 378 -5.40 -9.76 -8.44
C LEU A 378 -4.19 -8.93 -8.90
N PHE A 379 -4.33 -8.26 -10.04
CA PHE A 379 -3.29 -7.48 -10.70
C PHE A 379 -3.48 -5.97 -10.54
N GLU A 380 -4.51 -5.52 -9.82
CA GLU A 380 -4.81 -4.09 -9.65
C GLU A 380 -3.63 -3.33 -9.02
N GLN A 381 -3.08 -3.86 -7.92
CA GLN A 381 -1.93 -3.28 -7.23
C GLN A 381 -0.68 -3.20 -8.13
N PRO A 382 -0.23 -4.29 -8.79
CA PRO A 382 0.97 -4.23 -9.63
C PRO A 382 0.75 -3.40 -10.91
N LEU A 383 -0.46 -3.42 -11.50
CA LEU A 383 -0.79 -2.55 -12.63
C LEU A 383 -0.75 -1.07 -12.22
N SER A 384 -1.29 -0.73 -11.04
CA SER A 384 -1.23 0.62 -10.50
C SER A 384 0.21 1.06 -10.20
N HIS A 385 1.05 0.15 -9.68
CA HIS A 385 2.48 0.41 -9.48
C HIS A 385 3.15 0.78 -10.80
N PHE A 386 3.10 -0.07 -11.82
CA PHE A 386 3.76 0.21 -13.11
C PHE A 386 3.17 1.40 -13.86
N TRP A 387 1.86 1.65 -13.73
CA TRP A 387 1.25 2.85 -14.30
C TRP A 387 1.82 4.13 -13.66
N SER A 388 2.18 4.09 -12.38
CA SER A 388 2.78 5.22 -11.67
C SER A 388 4.29 5.37 -11.91
N THR A 389 5.04 4.25 -12.02
CA THR A 389 6.50 4.26 -12.12
C THR A 389 7.02 4.23 -13.55
N SER A 390 6.29 3.59 -14.48
CA SER A 390 6.71 3.34 -15.87
C SER A 390 5.53 3.43 -16.84
N ARG A 391 4.89 4.61 -16.87
CA ARG A 391 3.65 4.84 -17.63
C ARG A 391 3.77 4.48 -19.11
N ASP A 392 4.78 4.98 -19.82
CA ASP A 392 4.90 4.80 -21.28
C ASP A 392 5.07 3.34 -21.66
N LYS A 393 5.97 2.60 -20.98
CA LYS A 393 6.15 1.16 -21.20
C LYS A 393 4.88 0.37 -20.88
N THR A 394 4.21 0.71 -19.79
CA THR A 394 2.96 0.05 -19.38
C THR A 394 1.87 0.26 -20.43
N GLU A 395 1.74 1.49 -20.94
CA GLU A 395 0.82 1.81 -22.02
C GLU A 395 1.14 1.03 -23.30
N GLU A 396 2.42 0.93 -23.70
CA GLU A 396 2.83 0.12 -24.85
C GLU A 396 2.41 -1.35 -24.70
N PHE A 397 2.59 -1.95 -23.51
CA PHE A 397 2.14 -3.31 -23.26
C PHE A 397 0.61 -3.45 -23.32
N ILE A 398 -0.15 -2.53 -22.73
CA ILE A 398 -1.63 -2.53 -22.83
C ILE A 398 -2.07 -2.46 -24.30
N LEU A 399 -1.49 -1.54 -25.07
CA LEU A 399 -1.80 -1.38 -26.49
C LEU A 399 -1.41 -2.62 -27.30
N SER A 400 -0.31 -3.29 -26.95
CA SER A 400 0.12 -4.52 -27.62
C SER A 400 -0.89 -5.67 -27.49
N LEU A 401 -1.68 -5.69 -26.41
CA LEU A 401 -2.75 -6.66 -26.22
C LEU A 401 -3.98 -6.38 -27.11
N ILE A 402 -4.12 -5.16 -27.65
CA ILE A 402 -5.12 -4.81 -28.66
C ILE A 402 -4.57 -5.20 -30.03
N SER A 403 -4.53 -6.50 -30.31
CA SER A 403 -3.99 -7.03 -31.55
C SER A 403 -4.97 -7.96 -32.24
N THR A 404 -5.03 -7.89 -33.57
CA THR A 404 -5.76 -8.87 -34.40
C THR A 404 -5.05 -10.23 -34.44
N LYS A 405 -3.77 -10.28 -34.05
CA LYS A 405 -2.98 -11.52 -34.03
C LYS A 405 -3.14 -12.32 -32.73
N GLN A 406 -3.51 -11.65 -31.64
CA GLN A 406 -3.65 -12.26 -30.32
C GLN A 406 -5.12 -12.27 -29.91
N LYS A 407 -5.64 -13.44 -29.52
CA LYS A 407 -7.02 -13.60 -29.07
C LYS A 407 -7.15 -13.28 -27.58
N THR A 408 -7.01 -11.99 -27.24
CA THR A 408 -7.02 -11.48 -25.85
C THR A 408 -8.41 -11.07 -25.35
N GLY A 409 -9.46 -11.28 -26.16
CA GLY A 409 -10.82 -10.94 -25.78
C GLY A 409 -10.98 -9.47 -25.36
N LEU A 410 -11.54 -9.25 -24.17
CA LEU A 410 -11.71 -7.93 -23.55
C LEU A 410 -10.63 -7.60 -22.49
N LEU A 411 -9.61 -8.45 -22.33
CA LEU A 411 -8.53 -8.26 -21.35
C LEU A 411 -7.89 -6.86 -21.38
N PRO A 412 -7.57 -6.25 -22.55
CA PRO A 412 -6.98 -4.91 -22.56
C PRO A 412 -7.89 -3.88 -21.90
N ILE A 413 -9.22 -4.02 -22.07
CA ILE A 413 -10.21 -3.11 -21.49
C ILE A 413 -10.37 -3.37 -20.00
N GLU A 414 -10.37 -4.63 -19.57
CA GLU A 414 -10.35 -4.99 -18.14
C GLU A 414 -9.14 -4.36 -17.43
N ILE A 415 -7.95 -4.42 -18.03
CA ILE A 415 -6.74 -3.77 -17.51
C ILE A 415 -6.91 -2.25 -17.41
N ILE A 416 -7.38 -1.59 -18.48
CA ILE A 416 -7.63 -0.15 -18.49
C ILE A 416 -8.58 0.25 -17.35
N MET A 417 -9.58 -0.58 -17.07
CA MET A 417 -10.60 -0.34 -16.04
C MET A 417 -10.09 -0.54 -14.60
N THR A 418 -8.93 -1.17 -14.38
CA THR A 418 -8.35 -1.35 -13.03
C THR A 418 -7.79 -0.08 -12.39
N GLY A 419 -7.83 1.07 -13.07
CA GLY A 419 -7.39 2.32 -12.45
C GLY A 419 -8.26 2.68 -11.23
N ARG A 420 -7.62 2.89 -10.07
CA ARG A 420 -8.27 3.05 -8.74
C ARG A 420 -9.52 3.95 -8.76
N GLU A 421 -9.39 5.17 -9.27
CA GLU A 421 -10.49 6.15 -9.30
C GLU A 421 -11.07 6.36 -10.70
N THR A 422 -10.21 6.31 -11.72
CA THR A 422 -10.57 6.47 -13.13
C THR A 422 -9.81 5.48 -13.99
N PRO A 423 -10.35 5.07 -15.15
CA PRO A 423 -9.64 4.17 -16.05
C PRO A 423 -8.30 4.77 -16.48
N MET A 424 -7.32 3.90 -16.71
CA MET A 424 -5.98 4.29 -17.15
C MET A 424 -6.09 5.07 -18.46
N GLN A 425 -5.63 6.33 -18.43
CA GLN A 425 -5.74 7.25 -19.55
C GLN A 425 -4.72 6.92 -20.63
N ILE A 426 -5.02 5.89 -21.43
CA ILE A 426 -4.23 5.48 -22.59
C ILE A 426 -4.56 6.34 -23.82
N ASP A 427 -3.64 6.37 -24.77
CA ASP A 427 -3.79 7.01 -26.07
C ASP A 427 -3.91 5.97 -27.19
N LEU A 428 -5.14 5.69 -27.60
CA LEU A 428 -5.45 4.76 -28.69
C LEU A 428 -4.90 5.21 -30.05
N LEU A 429 -4.52 6.49 -30.21
CA LEU A 429 -3.90 6.97 -31.44
C LEU A 429 -2.48 6.41 -31.64
N LYS A 430 -1.84 5.89 -30.58
CA LYS A 430 -0.55 5.19 -30.64
C LYS A 430 -0.62 3.81 -31.31
N LEU A 431 -1.82 3.25 -31.53
CA LEU A 431 -1.98 2.02 -32.30
C LEU A 431 -1.58 2.25 -33.76
N ASN A 432 -0.64 1.45 -34.25
CA ASN A 432 0.04 1.67 -35.52
C ASN A 432 -0.83 1.38 -36.75
N THR A 433 -1.79 0.46 -36.62
CA THR A 433 -2.60 -0.02 -37.74
C THR A 433 -4.07 0.41 -37.67
N GLU A 434 -4.68 0.61 -38.83
CA GLU A 434 -6.12 0.88 -38.96
C GLU A 434 -6.98 -0.21 -38.31
N GLN A 435 -6.57 -1.47 -38.47
CA GLN A 435 -7.28 -2.66 -37.97
C GLN A 435 -7.29 -2.73 -36.44
N GLU A 436 -6.16 -2.42 -35.79
CA GLU A 436 -6.07 -2.41 -34.32
C GLU A 436 -6.88 -1.27 -33.72
N GLN A 437 -6.91 -0.09 -34.35
CA GLN A 437 -7.78 1.02 -33.89
C GLN A 437 -9.27 0.66 -34.05
N VAL A 438 -9.67 0.01 -35.14
CA VAL A 438 -11.04 -0.52 -35.31
C VAL A 438 -11.36 -1.58 -34.25
N LEU A 439 -10.42 -2.47 -33.95
CA LEU A 439 -10.58 -3.47 -32.89
C LEU A 439 -10.75 -2.81 -31.51
N ALA A 440 -9.96 -1.78 -31.20
CA ALA A 440 -10.10 -1.01 -29.95
C ALA A 440 -11.51 -0.41 -29.80
N ILE A 441 -12.07 0.15 -30.88
CA ILE A 441 -13.45 0.65 -30.90
C ILE A 441 -14.41 -0.49 -30.56
N ALA A 442 -14.29 -1.63 -31.24
CA ALA A 442 -15.17 -2.78 -31.00
C ALA A 442 -15.03 -3.32 -29.56
N MET A 443 -13.83 -3.38 -28.99
CA MET A 443 -13.59 -3.82 -27.62
C MET A 443 -14.28 -2.91 -26.60
N ILE A 444 -14.09 -1.59 -26.72
CA ILE A 444 -14.69 -0.62 -25.79
C ILE A 444 -16.21 -0.59 -25.93
N CYS A 445 -16.75 -0.59 -27.16
CA CYS A 445 -18.19 -0.54 -27.41
C CYS A 445 -18.94 -1.82 -27.01
N ASN A 446 -18.25 -2.94 -26.84
CA ASN A 446 -18.82 -4.18 -26.34
C ASN A 446 -18.51 -4.44 -24.86
N PHE A 447 -17.79 -3.55 -24.18
CA PHE A 447 -17.51 -3.74 -22.76
C PHE A 447 -18.79 -3.55 -21.92
N PRO A 448 -19.11 -4.45 -20.97
CA PRO A 448 -20.49 -4.60 -20.50
C PRO A 448 -21.01 -3.57 -19.50
N HIS A 449 -20.10 -2.80 -18.91
CA HIS A 449 -20.45 -1.79 -17.89
C HIS A 449 -19.50 -0.60 -17.97
N SER A 450 -19.86 0.51 -17.32
CA SER A 450 -18.96 1.65 -17.16
C SER A 450 -18.43 2.26 -18.47
N PHE A 451 -19.19 2.14 -19.55
CA PHE A 451 -18.84 2.71 -20.86
C PHE A 451 -18.62 4.22 -20.80
N ASP A 452 -19.36 4.92 -19.93
CA ASP A 452 -19.19 6.34 -19.62
C ASP A 452 -17.75 6.68 -19.23
N LYS A 453 -17.08 5.79 -18.47
CA LYS A 453 -15.69 5.98 -18.04
C LYS A 453 -14.68 5.72 -19.16
N LEU A 454 -15.00 4.84 -20.12
CA LEU A 454 -14.15 4.51 -21.27
C LEU A 454 -14.34 5.48 -22.45
N LEU A 455 -15.47 6.17 -22.50
CA LEU A 455 -15.81 7.10 -23.58
C LEU A 455 -14.74 8.20 -23.81
N PRO A 456 -14.15 8.85 -22.77
CA PRO A 456 -13.07 9.82 -22.95
C PRO A 456 -11.87 9.25 -23.73
N ILE A 457 -11.51 7.99 -23.46
CA ILE A 457 -10.42 7.29 -24.15
C ILE A 457 -10.81 7.01 -25.60
N LEU A 458 -12.02 6.48 -25.82
CA LEU A 458 -12.55 6.15 -27.14
C LEU A 458 -12.66 7.38 -28.06
N THR A 459 -13.13 8.52 -27.53
CA THR A 459 -13.35 9.74 -28.33
C THR A 459 -12.08 10.33 -28.94
N LYS A 460 -10.88 10.00 -28.45
CA LYS A 460 -9.62 10.42 -29.07
C LYS A 460 -9.48 9.93 -30.51
N LEU A 461 -10.05 8.77 -30.84
CA LEU A 461 -10.02 8.19 -32.19
C LEU A 461 -10.76 9.01 -33.25
N LYS A 462 -11.54 10.03 -32.85
CA LYS A 462 -12.13 11.02 -33.78
C LYS A 462 -11.05 11.80 -34.56
N ASP A 463 -9.84 11.89 -34.01
CA ASP A 463 -8.69 12.56 -34.60
C ASP A 463 -7.72 11.57 -35.28
N SER A 464 -8.15 10.32 -35.50
CA SER A 464 -7.34 9.31 -36.20
C SER A 464 -6.97 9.77 -37.61
N LYS A 465 -5.76 9.39 -38.04
CA LYS A 465 -5.30 9.60 -39.42
C LYS A 465 -6.03 8.72 -40.44
N PHE A 466 -6.75 7.69 -39.98
CA PHE A 466 -7.44 6.72 -40.83
C PHE A 466 -8.94 7.07 -40.93
N PRO A 467 -9.45 7.47 -42.12
CA PRO A 467 -10.86 7.83 -42.27
C PRO A 467 -11.84 6.72 -41.88
N LYS A 468 -11.51 5.46 -42.17
CA LYS A 468 -12.34 4.30 -41.82
C LYS A 468 -12.48 4.10 -40.31
N VAL A 469 -11.47 4.47 -39.52
CA VAL A 469 -11.56 4.42 -38.05
C VAL A 469 -12.62 5.42 -37.57
N ILE A 470 -12.63 6.62 -38.14
CA ILE A 470 -13.62 7.66 -37.81
C ILE A 470 -15.03 7.20 -38.21
N GLU A 471 -15.21 6.66 -39.42
CA GLU A 471 -16.49 6.12 -39.89
C GLU A 471 -16.99 4.97 -39.00
N ASN A 472 -16.10 4.04 -38.63
CA ASN A 472 -16.44 2.93 -37.74
C ASN A 472 -16.83 3.43 -36.34
N LEU A 473 -16.08 4.38 -35.79
CA LEU A 473 -16.41 5.01 -34.51
C LEU A 473 -17.81 5.65 -34.54
N GLN A 474 -18.13 6.39 -35.59
CA GLN A 474 -19.46 6.98 -35.77
C GLN A 474 -20.54 5.90 -35.84
N MET A 475 -20.32 4.84 -36.61
CA MET A 475 -21.25 3.73 -36.75
C MET A 475 -21.50 3.02 -35.40
N GLN A 476 -20.45 2.69 -34.65
CA GLN A 476 -20.58 2.01 -33.36
C GLN A 476 -21.26 2.89 -32.31
N LEU A 477 -20.92 4.18 -32.26
CA LEU A 477 -21.63 5.13 -31.38
C LEU A 477 -23.09 5.31 -31.78
N SER A 478 -23.41 5.32 -33.09
CA SER A 478 -24.78 5.31 -33.60
C SER A 478 -25.58 4.09 -33.15
N ILE A 479 -24.97 2.89 -33.20
CA ILE A 479 -25.57 1.66 -32.70
C ILE A 479 -25.83 1.76 -31.19
N LEU A 480 -24.83 2.22 -30.42
CA LEU A 480 -24.97 2.39 -28.97
C LEU A 480 -26.04 3.43 -28.59
N VAL A 481 -26.20 4.51 -29.35
CA VAL A 481 -27.30 5.45 -29.16
C VAL A 481 -28.64 4.76 -29.42
N TYR A 482 -28.77 4.04 -30.52
CA TYR A 482 -30.04 3.44 -30.91
C TYR A 482 -30.46 2.26 -30.00
N GLU A 483 -29.49 1.44 -29.58
CA GLU A 483 -29.75 0.19 -28.88
C GLU A 483 -29.59 0.28 -27.37
N CYS A 484 -28.66 1.12 -26.88
CA CYS A 484 -28.15 1.03 -25.50
C CYS A 484 -28.49 2.27 -24.66
N TYR A 485 -27.90 3.41 -24.99
CA TYR A 485 -27.79 4.59 -24.11
C TYR A 485 -28.65 5.78 -24.54
N ASN A 486 -29.25 5.75 -25.73
CA ASN A 486 -30.21 6.75 -26.21
C ASN A 486 -29.72 8.21 -26.05
N GLU A 487 -30.53 9.08 -25.46
CA GLU A 487 -30.23 10.50 -25.25
C GLU A 487 -28.95 10.72 -24.43
N THR A 488 -28.69 9.87 -23.43
CA THR A 488 -27.60 10.04 -22.46
C THR A 488 -26.23 10.01 -23.12
N LEU A 489 -26.02 9.15 -24.14
CA LEU A 489 -24.75 9.10 -24.85
C LEU A 489 -24.47 10.37 -25.67
N ILE A 490 -25.51 11.01 -26.22
CA ILE A 490 -25.34 12.30 -26.90
C ILE A 490 -24.88 13.37 -25.91
N GLU A 491 -25.49 13.43 -24.72
CA GLU A 491 -25.10 14.38 -23.67
C GLU A 491 -23.63 14.20 -23.27
N TRP A 492 -23.19 12.95 -23.05
CA TRP A 492 -21.78 12.65 -22.75
C TRP A 492 -20.83 13.08 -23.87
N LEU A 493 -21.14 12.76 -25.12
CA LEU A 493 -20.34 13.16 -26.29
C LEU A 493 -20.28 14.69 -26.46
N GLU A 494 -21.37 15.39 -26.16
CA GLU A 494 -21.42 16.85 -26.25
C GLU A 494 -20.55 17.53 -25.19
N ASN A 495 -20.44 16.92 -24.00
CA ASN A 495 -19.58 17.39 -22.92
C ASN A 495 -18.09 17.12 -23.20
N LEU A 496 -17.76 15.98 -23.80
CA LEU A 496 -16.36 15.58 -24.05
C LEU A 496 -15.73 16.25 -25.27
N ILE A 497 -16.51 16.61 -26.30
CA ILE A 497 -15.97 17.16 -27.55
C ILE A 497 -16.14 18.70 -27.57
N PRO A 498 -15.06 19.50 -27.67
CA PRO A 498 -15.15 20.96 -27.75
C PRO A 498 -15.98 21.44 -28.96
N LYS A 499 -16.75 22.51 -28.78
CA LYS A 499 -17.60 23.09 -29.85
C LYS A 499 -16.72 23.54 -31.03
N SER A 500 -16.87 22.88 -32.18
CA SER A 500 -16.12 23.18 -33.40
C SER A 500 -16.90 22.71 -34.65
N ARG A 501 -16.54 23.21 -35.84
CA ARG A 501 -17.16 22.76 -37.11
C ARG A 501 -16.94 21.26 -37.35
N LYS A 502 -15.78 20.73 -36.92
CA LYS A 502 -15.46 19.29 -36.96
C LYS A 502 -16.37 18.48 -36.02
N LYS A 503 -16.69 19.00 -34.81
CA LYS A 503 -17.67 18.38 -33.89
C LYS A 503 -19.03 18.20 -34.55
N THR A 504 -19.55 19.24 -35.20
CA THR A 504 -20.88 19.18 -35.84
C THR A 504 -20.93 18.13 -36.95
N ALA A 505 -19.86 18.01 -37.74
CA ALA A 505 -19.75 16.97 -38.77
C ALA A 505 -19.67 15.57 -38.16
N PHE A 506 -18.87 15.39 -37.10
CA PHE A 506 -18.69 14.11 -36.43
C PHE A 506 -19.99 13.60 -35.75
N LEU A 507 -20.71 14.48 -35.04
CA LEU A 507 -21.91 14.11 -34.29
C LEU A 507 -23.18 13.96 -35.14
N LYS A 508 -23.19 14.48 -36.37
CA LYS A 508 -24.37 14.44 -37.25
C LYS A 508 -24.96 13.03 -37.44
N PRO A 509 -24.20 11.99 -37.84
CA PRO A 509 -24.76 10.64 -38.02
C PRO A 509 -25.28 10.04 -36.70
N ILE A 510 -24.60 10.32 -35.58
CA ILE A 510 -24.98 9.81 -34.26
C ILE A 510 -26.32 10.43 -33.81
N LYS A 511 -26.51 11.74 -34.05
CA LYS A 511 -27.78 12.41 -33.77
C LYS A 511 -28.93 11.91 -34.65
N GLN A 512 -28.66 11.54 -35.91
CA GLN A 512 -29.68 10.93 -36.78
C GLN A 512 -30.18 9.60 -36.22
N SER A 513 -29.29 8.77 -35.64
CA SER A 513 -29.69 7.53 -34.97
C SER A 513 -30.58 7.77 -33.75
N LEU A 514 -30.37 8.87 -33.01
CA LEU A 514 -31.26 9.25 -31.89
C LEU A 514 -32.67 9.61 -32.37
N GLU A 515 -32.79 10.37 -33.46
CA GLU A 515 -34.11 10.73 -34.02
C GLU A 515 -34.86 9.48 -34.49
N LEU A 516 -34.18 8.54 -35.15
CA LEU A 516 -34.76 7.24 -35.52
C LEU A 516 -35.24 6.44 -34.30
N TYR A 517 -34.46 6.44 -33.21
CA TYR A 517 -34.87 5.81 -31.96
C TYR A 517 -36.16 6.44 -31.40
N LYS A 518 -36.24 7.78 -31.36
CA LYS A 518 -37.43 8.51 -30.89
C LYS A 518 -38.66 8.19 -31.73
N GLU A 519 -38.52 8.16 -33.05
CA GLU A 519 -39.61 7.78 -33.96
C GLU A 519 -40.15 6.37 -33.64
N ILE A 520 -39.27 5.39 -33.43
CA ILE A 520 -39.67 4.02 -33.10
C ILE A 520 -40.27 3.92 -31.69
N LYS A 521 -39.73 4.68 -30.73
CA LYS A 521 -40.27 4.76 -29.37
C LYS A 521 -41.71 5.31 -29.39
N GLU A 522 -41.97 6.35 -30.16
CA GLU A 522 -43.32 6.87 -30.37
C GLU A 522 -44.25 5.86 -31.03
N LEU A 523 -43.79 5.14 -32.06
CA LEU A 523 -44.56 4.08 -32.72
C LEU A 523 -44.94 2.96 -31.74
N LYS A 524 -44.00 2.53 -30.88
CA LYS A 524 -44.25 1.54 -29.83
C LYS A 524 -45.26 2.04 -28.81
N HIS A 525 -45.17 3.30 -28.38
CA HIS A 525 -46.14 3.90 -27.45
C HIS A 525 -47.55 4.04 -28.05
N LYS A 526 -47.67 4.27 -29.36
CA LYS A 526 -48.96 4.36 -30.05
C LYS A 526 -49.65 2.99 -30.21
N ASN A 527 -48.90 1.89 -30.11
CA ASN A 527 -49.44 0.54 -30.23
C ASN A 527 -49.78 -0.06 -28.85
N ASN A 528 -51.06 0.01 -28.47
CA ASN A 528 -51.54 -0.47 -27.17
C ASN A 528 -51.30 -1.97 -26.93
N ASP A 529 -51.25 -2.79 -27.98
CA ASP A 529 -51.03 -4.24 -27.88
C ASP A 529 -49.62 -4.58 -27.36
N LEU A 530 -48.67 -3.65 -27.52
CA LEU A 530 -47.28 -3.80 -27.07
C LEU A 530 -47.01 -3.13 -25.72
N ASN A 531 -48.03 -2.56 -25.08
CA ASN A 531 -47.87 -1.87 -23.80
C ASN A 531 -47.86 -2.89 -22.65
N PRO A 532 -46.72 -3.08 -21.95
CA PRO A 532 -46.61 -4.06 -20.88
C PRO A 532 -47.60 -3.80 -19.75
N TYR A 533 -47.93 -2.53 -19.48
CA TYR A 533 -48.88 -2.17 -18.44
C TYR A 533 -50.29 -2.67 -18.77
N TYR A 534 -50.75 -2.59 -20.02
CA TYR A 534 -52.09 -3.10 -20.38
C TYR A 534 -52.13 -4.65 -20.42
N ASN A 535 -51.05 -5.28 -20.88
CA ASN A 535 -50.94 -6.74 -20.93
C ASN A 535 -50.79 -7.37 -19.54
N GLU A 536 -50.01 -6.76 -18.64
CA GLU A 536 -49.90 -7.22 -17.24
C GLU A 536 -51.10 -6.81 -16.40
N LYS A 537 -51.67 -5.62 -16.60
CA LYS A 537 -52.85 -5.18 -15.86
C LYS A 537 -54.04 -6.10 -16.08
N SER A 538 -54.28 -6.54 -17.31
CA SER A 538 -55.37 -7.49 -17.58
C SER A 538 -55.16 -8.84 -16.89
N LEU A 539 -53.92 -9.34 -16.83
CA LEU A 539 -53.56 -10.56 -16.08
C LEU A 539 -53.64 -10.35 -14.55
N MET A 540 -53.20 -9.20 -14.04
CA MET A 540 -53.25 -8.85 -12.62
C MET A 540 -54.67 -8.57 -12.14
N ASP A 541 -55.48 -7.86 -12.93
CA ASP A 541 -56.89 -7.64 -12.67
C ASP A 541 -57.63 -8.99 -12.64
N LEU A 542 -57.32 -9.90 -13.57
CA LEU A 542 -57.85 -11.27 -13.54
C LEU A 542 -57.41 -12.04 -12.28
N TYR A 543 -56.13 -11.97 -11.91
CA TYR A 543 -55.61 -12.58 -10.69
C TYR A 543 -56.31 -12.05 -9.44
N TYR A 544 -56.43 -10.73 -9.28
CA TYR A 544 -57.12 -10.11 -8.14
C TYR A 544 -58.62 -10.42 -8.13
N ASN A 545 -59.26 -10.50 -9.30
CA ASN A 545 -60.65 -10.90 -9.40
C ASN A 545 -60.85 -12.36 -8.95
N LEU A 546 -59.98 -13.27 -9.40
CA LEU A 546 -60.01 -14.68 -8.98
C LEU A 546 -59.66 -14.84 -7.50
N GLU A 547 -58.71 -14.06 -6.98
CA GLU A 547 -58.37 -14.03 -5.56
C GLU A 547 -59.56 -13.56 -4.72
N ASN A 548 -60.20 -12.45 -5.11
CA ASN A 548 -61.39 -11.92 -4.45
C ASN A 548 -62.57 -12.90 -4.52
N GLU A 549 -62.78 -13.55 -5.66
CA GLU A 549 -63.80 -14.57 -5.83
C GLU A 549 -63.52 -15.80 -4.93
N ASN A 550 -62.28 -16.26 -4.87
CA ASN A 550 -61.88 -17.36 -3.98
C ASN A 550 -62.01 -16.98 -2.51
N ARG A 551 -61.62 -15.76 -2.12
CA ARG A 551 -61.80 -15.23 -0.77
C ARG A 551 -63.29 -15.11 -0.41
N ALA A 552 -64.13 -14.66 -1.34
CA ALA A 552 -65.58 -14.61 -1.16
C ALA A 552 -66.19 -16.01 -0.97
N LYS A 553 -65.82 -16.98 -1.82
CA LYS A 553 -66.22 -18.40 -1.67
C LYS A 553 -65.74 -18.99 -0.35
N MET A 554 -64.52 -18.66 0.08
CA MET A 554 -63.96 -19.10 1.35
C MET A 554 -64.71 -18.48 2.53
N MET A 555 -65.06 -17.19 2.47
CA MET A 555 -65.88 -16.51 3.46
C MET A 555 -67.32 -17.07 3.53
N GLU A 556 -67.94 -17.38 2.39
CA GLU A 556 -69.24 -18.09 2.36
C GLU A 556 -69.14 -19.47 3.00
N ARG A 557 -68.10 -20.25 2.68
CA ARG A 557 -67.87 -21.57 3.31
C ARG A 557 -67.65 -21.47 4.82
N VAL A 558 -66.94 -20.43 5.29
CA VAL A 558 -66.74 -20.16 6.72
C VAL A 558 -68.04 -19.70 7.39
N ARG A 559 -68.86 -18.89 6.72
CA ARG A 559 -70.16 -18.41 7.22
C ARG A 559 -71.18 -19.55 7.32
N ASN A 560 -71.16 -20.48 6.36
CA ASN A 560 -72.04 -21.65 6.32
C ASN A 560 -71.58 -22.79 7.25
N ASN A 561 -70.36 -22.76 7.77
CA ASN A 561 -69.87 -23.76 8.72
C ASN A 561 -68.96 -23.14 9.81
N PRO A 562 -69.53 -22.50 10.86
CA PRO A 562 -68.81 -21.65 11.80
C PRO A 562 -67.81 -22.39 12.73
N LYS A 563 -67.84 -23.72 12.76
CA LYS A 563 -67.10 -24.54 13.73
C LYS A 563 -65.87 -25.27 13.16
N GLY A 564 -65.43 -24.96 11.93
CA GLY A 564 -64.25 -25.55 11.30
C GLY A 564 -62.96 -24.71 11.45
N LEU A 565 -61.80 -25.38 11.40
CA LEU A 565 -60.43 -24.81 11.43
C LEU A 565 -60.17 -23.68 10.41
N SER A 566 -61.05 -23.49 9.42
CA SER A 566 -61.00 -22.42 8.41
C SER A 566 -61.31 -21.01 8.94
N SER A 567 -61.79 -20.85 10.18
CA SER A 567 -62.01 -19.53 10.81
C SER A 567 -60.74 -18.84 11.31
N ILE A 568 -59.62 -19.57 11.38
CA ILE A 568 -58.32 -19.08 11.89
C ILE A 568 -57.59 -18.20 10.87
N PHE A 569 -57.86 -18.35 9.56
CA PHE A 569 -57.16 -17.63 8.49
C PHE A 569 -57.66 -16.19 8.23
N LYS A 570 -58.36 -15.56 9.19
CA LYS A 570 -58.92 -14.20 9.03
C LYS A 570 -57.87 -13.08 8.93
N ASN A 571 -56.63 -13.29 9.36
CA ASN A 571 -55.60 -12.26 9.37
C ASN A 571 -54.36 -12.72 8.60
N THR A 572 -54.30 -12.42 7.30
CA THR A 572 -53.01 -12.41 6.58
C THR A 572 -52.46 -10.99 6.72
N SER A 573 -51.53 -10.78 7.65
CA SER A 573 -50.79 -9.52 7.74
C SER A 573 -49.69 -9.53 6.68
N ILE A 574 -49.80 -8.66 5.68
CA ILE A 574 -48.71 -8.39 4.74
C ILE A 574 -47.79 -7.38 5.43
N ILE A 575 -46.63 -7.85 5.91
CA ILE A 575 -45.58 -6.98 6.44
C ILE A 575 -44.91 -6.29 5.24
N ARG A 576 -45.11 -4.99 5.06
CA ARG A 576 -44.28 -4.14 4.19
C ARG A 576 -43.29 -3.39 5.08
N GLY A 577 -42.14 -4.00 5.31
CA GLY A 577 -41.07 -3.40 6.12
C GLY A 577 -40.41 -2.24 5.38
N ASN A 578 -40.56 -1.03 5.91
CA ASN A 578 -39.79 0.17 5.50
C ASN A 578 -39.14 0.84 6.73
N SER A 579 -38.94 0.10 7.81
CA SER A 579 -38.41 0.65 9.05
C SER A 579 -37.57 -0.36 9.82
N TRP A 580 -36.67 0.17 10.63
CA TRP A 580 -35.82 -0.60 11.53
C TRP A 580 -35.84 0.02 12.93
N ARG A 581 -35.52 -0.79 13.93
CA ARG A 581 -35.45 -0.42 15.34
C ARG A 581 -34.16 -0.99 15.90
N PHE A 582 -33.33 -0.14 16.49
CA PHE A 582 -32.17 -0.60 17.25
C PHE A 582 -32.58 -1.17 18.60
N GLU A 583 -31.83 -2.15 19.12
CA GLU A 583 -32.14 -2.83 20.40
C GLU A 583 -32.23 -1.87 21.61
N TYR A 584 -31.58 -0.70 21.53
CA TYR A 584 -31.50 0.28 22.63
C TYR A 584 -32.41 1.50 22.43
N GLU A 585 -33.22 1.54 21.37
CA GLU A 585 -34.13 2.64 21.09
C GLU A 585 -35.58 2.16 20.92
N GLU A 586 -36.54 2.89 21.50
CA GLU A 586 -37.97 2.62 21.31
C GLU A 586 -38.51 3.14 19.97
N ASN A 587 -37.78 4.05 19.33
CA ASN A 587 -38.21 4.70 18.10
C ASN A 587 -37.97 3.82 16.87
N VAL A 588 -39.04 3.57 16.12
CA VAL A 588 -39.00 2.93 14.81
C VAL A 588 -38.66 4.01 13.78
N MET A 589 -37.46 3.93 13.19
CA MET A 589 -37.03 4.88 12.17
C MET A 589 -37.32 4.34 10.75
N PRO A 590 -37.81 5.18 9.83
CA PRO A 590 -37.89 4.81 8.42
C PRO A 590 -36.48 4.61 7.86
N LEU A 591 -36.30 3.64 6.97
CA LEU A 591 -35.02 3.49 6.24
C LEU A 591 -34.77 4.77 5.43
N GLY A 592 -33.60 5.39 5.63
CA GLY A 592 -33.13 6.48 4.76
C GLY A 592 -32.93 5.96 3.33
N LYS A 593 -33.20 6.81 2.32
CA LYS A 593 -32.96 6.44 0.92
C LYS A 593 -31.45 6.39 0.67
N VAL A 594 -30.90 5.19 0.56
CA VAL A 594 -29.57 4.97 -0.02
C VAL A 594 -29.80 4.52 -1.45
N GLU A 595 -29.55 5.40 -2.42
CA GLU A 595 -29.57 5.05 -3.83
C GLU A 595 -28.16 5.07 -4.41
N ALA A 596 -27.81 4.02 -5.13
CA ALA A 596 -26.65 3.98 -6.00
C ALA A 596 -27.16 3.78 -7.43
N GLN A 597 -26.66 4.58 -8.37
CA GLN A 597 -27.01 4.48 -9.79
C GLN A 597 -25.78 4.01 -10.57
N MET A 598 -25.97 3.03 -11.45
CA MET A 598 -24.94 2.53 -12.36
C MET A 598 -25.54 2.39 -13.76
N TYR A 599 -24.82 2.88 -14.78
CA TYR A 599 -25.20 2.68 -16.17
C TYR A 599 -24.78 1.29 -16.63
N ILE A 600 -25.77 0.50 -17.05
CA ILE A 600 -25.58 -0.85 -17.58
C ILE A 600 -26.05 -0.84 -19.04
N ASP A 601 -25.35 -1.60 -19.88
CA ASP A 601 -25.75 -1.80 -21.28
C ASP A 601 -27.15 -2.45 -21.36
N THR A 602 -28.11 -1.79 -21.99
CA THR A 602 -29.48 -2.31 -22.06
C THR A 602 -29.60 -3.60 -22.88
N ARG A 603 -28.60 -3.95 -23.71
CA ARG A 603 -28.52 -5.25 -24.40
C ARG A 603 -28.47 -6.41 -23.40
N ALA A 604 -27.80 -6.22 -22.25
CA ALA A 604 -27.73 -7.20 -21.18
C ALA A 604 -29.12 -7.55 -20.60
N TYR A 605 -30.04 -6.59 -20.57
CA TYR A 605 -31.41 -6.83 -20.10
C TYR A 605 -32.36 -7.33 -21.20
N LYS A 606 -32.15 -6.91 -22.45
CA LYS A 606 -33.00 -7.28 -23.58
C LYS A 606 -32.84 -8.76 -23.96
N ASN A 607 -31.60 -9.26 -23.94
CA ASN A 607 -31.32 -10.67 -24.21
C ASN A 607 -30.01 -11.09 -23.50
N PRO A 608 -30.07 -11.41 -22.19
CA PRO A 608 -28.88 -11.70 -21.38
C PRO A 608 -28.08 -12.88 -21.91
N GLU A 609 -28.74 -13.95 -22.38
CA GLU A 609 -28.07 -15.15 -22.89
C GLU A 609 -27.27 -14.86 -24.16
N LEU A 610 -27.88 -14.16 -25.12
CA LEU A 610 -27.19 -13.76 -26.35
C LEU A 610 -26.04 -12.80 -26.05
N TYR A 611 -26.25 -11.86 -25.12
CA TYR A 611 -25.25 -10.89 -24.72
C TYR A 611 -24.04 -11.56 -24.08
N GLU A 612 -24.26 -12.45 -23.11
CA GLU A 612 -23.19 -13.22 -22.48
C GLU A 612 -22.44 -14.10 -23.49
N TYR A 613 -23.17 -14.77 -24.38
CA TYR A 613 -22.58 -15.57 -25.45
C TYR A 613 -21.69 -14.74 -26.38
N GLN A 614 -22.12 -13.52 -26.75
CA GLN A 614 -21.32 -12.60 -27.57
C GLN A 614 -20.06 -12.14 -26.84
N LEU A 615 -20.16 -11.85 -25.55
CA LEU A 615 -19.00 -11.46 -24.72
C LEU A 615 -18.01 -12.62 -24.52
N GLU A 616 -18.49 -13.84 -24.28
CA GLU A 616 -17.64 -15.02 -24.07
C GLU A 616 -16.86 -15.43 -25.31
N ARG A 617 -17.42 -15.13 -26.48
CA ARG A 617 -16.82 -15.41 -27.79
C ARG A 617 -16.21 -14.18 -28.44
N PHE A 618 -16.19 -13.05 -27.74
CA PHE A 618 -15.57 -11.83 -28.24
C PHE A 618 -14.09 -12.13 -28.53
N ASN A 619 -13.75 -12.21 -29.81
CA ASN A 619 -12.40 -12.50 -30.29
C ASN A 619 -11.89 -13.95 -30.01
N LYS A 620 -12.77 -14.96 -29.84
CA LYS A 620 -12.42 -16.40 -29.79
C LYS A 620 -12.45 -17.09 -31.15
#